data_AF-A0A6F9CVW2-F1
#
_entry.id   AF-A0A6F9CVW2-F1
#
_cell.length_a   1.000
_cell.length_b   1.000
_cell.length_c   1.000
_cell.angle_alpha   90.00
_cell.angle_beta   90.00
_cell.angle_gamma   90.00
#
_symmetry.space_group_name_H-M   'P 1'
#
loop_
_entity.id
_entity.type
_entity.pdbx_description
1 polymer ?
#
loop_
_entity_poly.entity_id
_entity_poly.type
_entity_poly.pdbx_seq_one_letter_code
_entity_poly.pdbx_strand_id
1 'polypeptide(L)'
;MCLSYTGQRLVIECKADPGLPDDFALVYWLVNSTFPEVAYTDGRVSETEESVSEDGRVIQRSLVFKSVTAEDFSSTFTCVISSPAGLDQRTVTLMHNHTARFPTPSPTPNTKPRREQ
;
A
#
# COMPACT_ATOMS: atom_id res chain seq x y z
N MET A 1 -16.19 -13.51 3.76
CA MET A 1 -15.95 -12.94 5.11
C MET A 1 -14.83 -11.93 4.93
N CYS A 2 -15.08 -10.62 4.98
CA CYS A 2 -14.03 -9.61 4.79
C CYS A 2 -13.85 -8.81 6.08
N LEU A 3 -12.59 -8.66 6.50
CA LEU A 3 -12.18 -8.01 7.73
C LEU A 3 -12.20 -6.48 7.52
N SER A 4 -12.92 -5.74 8.37
CA SER A 4 -12.84 -4.27 8.44
C SER A 4 -11.55 -3.89 9.16
N TYR A 5 -10.59 -3.22 8.50
CA TYR A 5 -9.30 -2.89 9.11
C TYR A 5 -9.39 -1.90 10.27
N THR A 6 -10.50 -1.17 10.43
CA THR A 6 -10.70 -0.25 11.56
C THR A 6 -10.50 -0.98 12.90
N GLY A 7 -9.71 -0.39 13.78
CA GLY A 7 -9.35 -0.99 15.07
C GLY A 7 -8.26 -2.07 14.99
N GLN A 8 -7.82 -2.48 13.80
CA GLN A 8 -6.80 -3.51 13.64
C GLN A 8 -5.41 -2.91 13.53
N ARG A 9 -4.42 -3.65 14.01
CA ARG A 9 -3.01 -3.41 13.68
C ARG A 9 -2.80 -3.71 12.19
N LEU A 10 -2.15 -2.81 11.48
CA LEU A 10 -1.80 -2.97 10.07
C LEU A 10 -0.30 -2.69 9.87
N VAL A 11 0.33 -3.47 9.01
CA VAL A 11 1.72 -3.25 8.59
C VAL A 11 1.73 -3.18 7.07
N ILE A 12 2.29 -2.10 6.54
CA ILE A 12 2.50 -1.92 5.10
C ILE A 12 4.00 -2.02 4.86
N GLU A 13 4.42 -3.10 4.20
CA GLU A 13 5.83 -3.30 3.87
C GLU A 13 6.20 -2.47 2.63
N CYS A 14 7.35 -1.79 2.68
CA CYS A 14 8.03 -1.32 1.48
C CYS A 14 9.36 -2.04 1.35
N LYS A 15 9.56 -2.66 0.19
CA LYS A 15 10.76 -3.43 -0.18
C LYS A 15 11.23 -2.95 -1.53
N ALA A 16 12.53 -2.69 -1.67
CA ALA A 16 13.11 -2.23 -2.92
C ALA A 16 14.49 -2.86 -3.15
N ASP A 17 14.77 -3.27 -4.38
CA ASP A 17 16.13 -3.55 -4.86
C ASP A 17 16.60 -2.30 -5.62
N PRO A 18 17.50 -1.48 -5.04
CA PRO A 18 17.96 -0.25 -5.67
C PRO A 18 18.97 -0.51 -6.80
N GLY A 19 19.41 -1.76 -7.03
CA GLY A 19 20.44 -2.11 -8.01
C GLY A 19 21.84 -1.60 -7.67
N LEU A 20 22.02 -1.11 -6.45
CA LEU A 20 23.24 -0.55 -5.87
C LEU A 20 23.41 -1.11 -4.45
N PRO A 21 24.61 -1.04 -3.85
CA PRO A 21 24.77 -1.38 -2.43
C PRO A 21 23.81 -0.55 -1.56
N ASP A 22 23.33 -1.16 -0.48
CA ASP A 22 22.37 -0.61 0.48
C ASP A 22 22.74 0.78 1.04
N ASP A 23 24.02 1.02 1.32
CA ASP A 23 24.55 2.31 1.81
C ASP A 23 24.25 3.50 0.88
N PHE A 24 23.85 3.26 -0.37
CA PHE A 24 23.56 4.30 -1.36
C PHE A 24 22.06 4.54 -1.57
N ALA A 25 21.17 3.89 -0.81
CA ALA A 25 19.74 4.08 -0.97
C ALA A 25 19.02 4.18 0.37
N LEU A 26 18.02 5.05 0.42
CA LEU A 26 17.18 5.26 1.60
C LEU A 26 15.74 4.87 1.28
N VAL A 27 15.08 4.15 2.20
CA VAL A 27 13.64 3.92 2.18
C VAL A 27 12.99 4.72 3.30
N TYR A 28 11.98 5.51 2.96
CA TYR A 28 11.17 6.21 3.94
C TYR A 28 9.71 6.34 3.51
N TRP A 29 8.85 6.66 4.46
CA TRP A 29 7.43 6.85 4.25
C TRP A 29 7.03 8.32 4.35
N LEU A 30 6.02 8.69 3.56
CA LEU A 30 5.28 9.94 3.70
C LEU A 30 3.80 9.65 3.88
N VAL A 31 3.15 10.45 4.71
CA VAL A 31 1.70 10.48 4.93
C VAL A 31 1.22 11.85 4.45
N ASN A 32 0.39 11.91 3.41
CA ASN A 32 -0.05 13.18 2.82
C ASN A 32 1.13 14.15 2.56
N SER A 33 2.23 13.60 2.05
CA SER A 33 3.48 14.33 1.75
C SER A 33 4.27 14.87 2.95
N THR A 34 3.98 14.43 4.18
CA THR A 34 4.80 14.74 5.37
C THR A 34 5.28 13.47 6.08
N PHE A 35 6.26 13.57 6.97
CA PHE A 35 6.76 12.42 7.73
C PHE A 35 5.73 11.89 8.75
N PRO A 36 5.68 10.57 9.00
CA PRO A 36 4.71 9.96 9.91
C PRO A 36 4.73 10.54 11.33
N GLU A 37 5.90 10.85 11.89
CA GLU A 37 6.05 11.46 13.22
C GLU A 37 5.47 12.89 13.31
N VAL A 38 5.34 13.58 12.18
CA VAL A 38 4.69 14.88 12.08
C VAL A 38 3.18 14.72 11.87
N ALA A 39 2.76 13.77 11.01
CA ALA A 39 1.35 13.51 10.73
C ALA A 39 0.59 12.88 11.90
N TYR A 40 1.27 12.03 12.68
CA TYR A 40 0.69 11.24 13.76
C TYR A 40 1.46 11.49 15.06
N THR A 41 1.19 12.64 15.68
CA THR A 41 1.86 13.08 16.92
C THR A 41 1.60 12.18 18.12
N ASP A 42 0.56 11.32 18.06
CA ASP A 42 0.26 10.29 19.06
C ASP A 42 1.12 9.02 18.90
N GLY A 43 1.91 8.93 17.82
CA GLY A 43 2.72 7.78 17.47
C GLY A 43 1.89 6.53 17.17
N ARG A 44 0.63 6.67 16.76
CA ARG A 44 -0.22 5.54 16.36
C ARG A 44 0.25 4.93 15.05
N VAL A 45 0.82 5.74 14.17
CA VAL A 45 1.43 5.32 12.91
C VAL A 45 2.90 5.72 12.93
N SER A 46 3.78 4.77 12.66
CA SER A 46 5.23 5.00 12.69
C SER A 46 5.96 4.11 11.70
N GLU A 47 7.15 4.52 11.30
CA GLU A 47 8.05 3.67 10.51
C GLU A 47 8.78 2.66 11.41
N THR A 48 9.17 1.52 10.85
CA THR A 48 10.19 0.66 11.45
C THR A 48 11.57 1.25 11.22
N GLU A 49 12.57 0.72 11.93
CA GLU A 49 13.95 0.88 11.49
C GLU A 49 14.12 0.32 10.07
N GLU A 50 15.05 0.92 9.32
CA GLU A 50 15.44 0.38 8.03
C GLU A 50 16.22 -0.93 8.24
N SER A 51 15.99 -1.91 7.37
CA SER A 51 16.70 -3.17 7.38
C SER A 51 17.00 -3.63 5.97
N VAL A 52 17.92 -4.58 5.84
CA VAL A 52 18.35 -5.15 4.55
C VAL A 52 18.10 -6.65 4.59
N SER A 53 17.73 -7.22 3.45
CA SER A 53 17.60 -8.68 3.29
C SER A 53 18.92 -9.40 3.54
N GLU A 54 18.86 -10.70 3.82
CA GLU A 54 20.04 -11.54 4.08
C GLU A 54 21.06 -11.53 2.93
N ASP A 55 20.60 -11.34 1.69
CA ASP A 55 21.45 -11.25 0.50
C ASP A 55 21.98 -9.83 0.22
N GLY A 56 21.66 -8.85 1.05
CA GLY A 56 22.13 -7.47 0.92
C GLY A 56 21.48 -6.67 -0.21
N ARG A 57 20.48 -7.23 -0.91
CA ARG A 57 19.94 -6.64 -2.14
C ARG A 57 18.69 -5.81 -1.94
N VAL A 58 17.89 -6.15 -0.92
CA VAL A 58 16.59 -5.54 -0.69
C VAL A 58 16.64 -4.71 0.56
N ILE A 59 16.53 -3.40 0.41
CA ILE A 59 16.28 -2.48 1.52
C ILE A 59 14.78 -2.45 1.82
N GLN A 60 14.43 -2.38 3.10
CA GLN A 60 13.04 -2.37 3.52
C GLN A 60 12.79 -1.49 4.74
N ARG A 61 11.64 -0.83 4.72
CA ARG A 61 11.09 -0.08 5.84
C ARG A 61 9.57 -0.17 5.81
N SER A 62 8.96 -0.54 6.92
CA SER A 62 7.51 -0.74 7.00
C SER A 62 6.83 0.42 7.71
N LEU A 63 5.62 0.74 7.28
CA LEU A 63 4.72 1.64 8.00
C LEU A 63 3.79 0.82 8.90
N VAL A 64 3.81 1.09 10.20
CA VAL A 64 3.08 0.32 11.21
C VAL A 64 1.98 1.17 11.81
N PHE A 65 0.74 0.71 11.69
CA PHE A 65 -0.42 1.26 12.38
C PHE A 65 -0.68 0.41 13.61
N LYS A 66 -0.62 1.00 14.80
CA LYS A 66 -1.04 0.33 16.05
C LYS A 66 -2.53 -0.03 16.01
N SER A 67 -3.34 0.84 15.40
CA SER A 67 -4.77 0.66 15.18
C SER A 67 -5.20 1.55 14.03
N VAL A 68 -5.87 1.04 13.00
CA VAL A 68 -6.40 1.85 11.87
C VAL A 68 -7.66 2.60 12.30
N THR A 69 -7.77 3.86 11.89
CA THR A 69 -8.86 4.78 12.18
C THR A 69 -9.62 5.17 10.92
N ALA A 70 -10.77 5.84 11.05
CA ALA A 70 -11.57 6.23 9.90
C ALA A 70 -10.86 7.28 9.03
N GLU A 71 -10.01 8.10 9.64
CA GLU A 71 -9.25 9.18 9.01
C GLU A 71 -8.17 8.62 8.07
N ASP A 72 -7.62 7.44 8.37
CA ASP A 72 -6.55 6.82 7.57
C ASP A 72 -7.01 6.43 6.17
N PHE A 73 -8.30 6.20 5.95
CA PHE A 73 -8.87 5.90 4.63
C PHE A 73 -8.90 7.10 3.69
N SER A 74 -8.77 8.32 4.24
CA SER A 74 -8.66 9.56 3.46
C SER A 74 -7.21 10.00 3.24
N SER A 75 -6.25 9.25 3.78
CA SER A 75 -4.83 9.58 3.70
C SER A 75 -4.13 8.80 2.59
N THR A 76 -3.08 9.40 2.06
CA THR A 76 -2.15 8.77 1.12
C THR A 76 -0.87 8.40 1.84
N PHE A 77 -0.40 7.18 1.61
CA PHE A 77 0.84 6.66 2.18
C PHE A 77 1.79 6.38 1.04
N THR A 78 2.92 7.07 1.00
CA THR A 78 3.89 6.95 -0.08
C THR A 78 5.18 6.38 0.47
N CYS A 79 5.58 5.21 -0.03
CA CYS A 79 6.96 4.76 0.14
C CYS A 79 7.82 5.47 -0.90
N VAL A 80 8.95 6.01 -0.44
CA VAL A 80 9.93 6.70 -1.26
C VAL A 80 11.26 5.98 -1.15
N ILE A 81 11.86 5.71 -2.31
CA ILE A 81 13.19 5.14 -2.47
C ILE A 81 14.05 6.23 -3.08
N SER A 82 15.09 6.67 -2.37
CA SER A 82 16.00 7.71 -2.83
C SER A 82 17.42 7.17 -2.95
N SER A 83 18.02 7.27 -4.13
CA SER A 83 19.41 6.86 -4.39
C SER A 83 20.10 7.84 -5.35
N PRO A 84 21.43 7.74 -5.58
CA PRO A 84 22.13 8.53 -6.59
C PRO A 84 21.57 8.38 -8.02
N ALA A 85 20.87 7.28 -8.31
CA ALA A 85 20.23 7.07 -9.61
C ALA A 85 18.92 7.86 -9.77
N GLY A 86 18.34 8.33 -8.66
CA GLY A 86 17.11 9.11 -8.64
C GLY A 86 16.16 8.66 -7.54
N LEU A 87 14.87 8.89 -7.78
CA LEU A 87 13.84 8.71 -6.78
C LEU A 87 12.68 7.89 -7.37
N ASP A 88 12.33 6.77 -6.72
CA ASP A 88 11.14 5.98 -7.03
C ASP A 88 10.11 6.11 -5.90
N GLN A 89 8.83 6.13 -6.25
CA GLN A 89 7.75 6.30 -5.27
C GLN A 89 6.57 5.40 -5.57
N ARG A 90 6.02 4.80 -4.51
CA ARG A 90 4.80 4.00 -4.57
C ARG A 90 3.80 4.50 -3.53
N THR A 91 2.68 5.00 -4.02
CA THR A 91 1.58 5.48 -3.18
C THR A 91 0.52 4.41 -3.02
N VAL A 92 0.08 4.20 -1.78
CA VAL A 92 -1.03 3.34 -1.41
C VAL A 92 -2.06 4.12 -0.62
N THR A 93 -3.33 3.71 -0.74
CA THR A 93 -4.45 4.24 0.02
C THR A 93 -5.19 3.07 0.66
N LEU A 94 -5.65 3.24 1.90
CA LEU A 94 -6.53 2.25 2.51
C LEU A 94 -7.91 2.35 1.88
N MET A 95 -8.45 1.23 1.42
CA MET A 95 -9.81 1.21 0.90
C MET A 95 -10.81 0.92 2.02
N HIS A 96 -11.85 1.74 2.12
CA HIS A 96 -13.05 1.35 2.83
C HIS A 96 -13.58 0.05 2.19
N ASN A 97 -14.12 -0.86 2.99
CA ASN A 97 -14.79 -2.05 2.46
C ASN A 97 -15.96 -1.62 1.55
N HIS A 98 -15.70 -1.49 0.25
CA HIS A 98 -16.77 -1.58 -0.72
C HIS A 98 -17.17 -3.04 -0.76
N THR A 99 -18.41 -3.33 -0.36
CA THR A 99 -19.12 -4.52 -0.83
C THR A 99 -18.73 -4.74 -2.29
N ALA A 100 -18.10 -5.87 -2.61
CA ALA A 100 -17.88 -6.26 -3.99
C ALA A 100 -19.26 -6.36 -4.64
N ARG A 101 -19.70 -5.30 -5.32
CA ARG A 101 -20.77 -5.40 -6.31
C ARG A 101 -20.13 -6.13 -7.47
N PHE A 102 -20.22 -7.46 -7.45
CA PHE A 102 -20.10 -8.21 -8.69
C PHE A 102 -21.07 -7.56 -9.69
N PRO A 103 -20.60 -7.06 -10.85
CA PRO A 103 -21.54 -6.76 -11.92
C PRO A 103 -22.27 -8.08 -12.20
N THR A 104 -23.58 -8.09 -12.01
CA THR A 104 -24.42 -9.22 -12.40
C THR A 104 -24.09 -9.51 -13.86
N PRO A 105 -23.78 -10.77 -14.24
CA PRO A 105 -23.58 -11.08 -15.65
C PRO A 105 -24.83 -10.65 -16.41
N SER A 106 -24.62 -9.77 -17.38
CA SER A 106 -25.67 -9.34 -18.31
C SER A 106 -26.36 -10.57 -18.90
N PRO A 107 -27.70 -10.63 -18.94
CA PRO A 107 -28.38 -11.75 -19.56
C PRO A 107 -27.91 -11.87 -21.02
N THR A 108 -27.39 -13.04 -21.37
CA THR A 108 -26.98 -13.36 -22.73
C THR A 108 -28.18 -13.15 -23.68
N PRO A 109 -27.97 -12.53 -24.85
CA PRO A 109 -29.03 -12.44 -25.85
C PRO A 109 -29.47 -13.85 -26.25
N ASN A 110 -30.76 -14.12 -26.13
CA ASN A 110 -31.39 -15.33 -26.63
C ASN A 110 -31.16 -15.44 -28.14
N THR A 111 -30.21 -16.26 -28.56
CA THR A 111 -30.12 -16.70 -29.96
C THR A 111 -31.29 -17.63 -30.23
N LYS A 112 -32.37 -17.07 -30.75
CA LYS A 112 -33.51 -17.85 -31.29
C LYS A 112 -33.00 -18.75 -32.42
N PRO A 113 -33.40 -20.03 -32.48
CA PRO A 113 -32.93 -20.95 -33.50
C PRO A 113 -33.42 -20.52 -34.88
N ARG A 114 -32.50 -20.40 -35.85
CA ARG A 114 -32.86 -20.24 -37.25
C ARG A 114 -33.35 -21.59 -37.78
N ARG A 115 -34.67 -21.76 -37.80
CA ARG A 115 -35.35 -22.76 -38.64
C ARG A 115 -35.40 -22.26 -40.09
N GLU A 116 -35.27 -23.23 -41.00
CA GLU A 116 -35.64 -23.25 -42.43
C GLU A 116 -34.76 -22.41 -43.37
N GLN A 117 -34.29 -22.91 -44.52
CA GLN A 117 -34.74 -23.99 -45.42
C GLN A 117 -33.54 -24.74 -45.99
#